data_AF-A0A399WPH3-F1
#
_entry.id   AF-A0A399WPH3-F1
#
_cell.length_a   1.000
_cell.length_b   1.000
_cell.length_c   1.000
_cell.angle_alpha   90.00
_cell.angle_beta   90.00
_cell.angle_gamma   90.00
#
_symmetry.space_group_name_H-M   'P 1'
#
loop_
_entity.id
_entity.type
_entity.pdbx_description
1 polymer ?
#
loop_
_entity_poly.entity_id
_entity_poly.type
_entity_poly.pdbx_seq_one_letter_code
_entity_poly.pdbx_strand_id
1 'polypeptide(L)'
;MDDIWKRKHAEAFLAGGPRCRLLITTRDRGIAYEIGAEEQSVPFMTSAEALQLLEEWTTGALSNTDSGTKEKIVNRLGRLPLAVKLAGAQLKRQKPDEWLKTFDVLKLKSNRPEDVHDSLGLTFEHSLKMLENTKRRLYAALSIFKEDEEAPEVAIERLWGALGKINREETTELINDLESRALLEVTQRAEPRTIRLHDLLCDLMHTELGETGSYEAHQLLITAYRHYFVKKRM
;
A
#
# COMPACT_ATOMS: atom_id res chain seq x y z
N MET A 1 -13.65 -14.20 -7.62
CA MET A 1 -12.30 -14.02 -8.17
C MET A 1 -11.93 -12.57 -7.98
N ASP A 2 -10.72 -12.33 -7.49
CA ASP A 2 -10.26 -10.98 -7.18
C ASP A 2 -9.29 -10.50 -8.26
N ASP A 3 -9.31 -9.20 -8.55
CA ASP A 3 -8.40 -8.44 -9.41
C ASP A 3 -8.05 -9.10 -10.77
N ILE A 4 -9.07 -9.34 -11.60
CA ILE A 4 -8.85 -9.94 -12.93
C ILE A 4 -8.38 -8.90 -13.94
N TRP A 5 -7.23 -9.18 -14.58
CA TRP A 5 -6.66 -8.36 -15.67
C TRP A 5 -6.76 -8.97 -17.07
N LYS A 6 -7.17 -10.25 -17.18
CA LYS A 6 -7.27 -10.95 -18.47
C LYS A 6 -8.53 -11.80 -18.52
N ARG A 7 -9.33 -11.65 -19.59
CA ARG A 7 -10.55 -12.44 -19.87
C ARG A 7 -10.37 -13.95 -19.63
N LYS A 8 -9.29 -14.53 -20.18
CA LYS A 8 -8.99 -15.96 -20.06
C LYS A 8 -8.93 -16.49 -18.62
N HIS A 9 -8.59 -15.62 -17.65
CA HIS A 9 -8.58 -16.02 -16.25
C HIS A 9 -10.01 -16.17 -15.73
N ALA A 10 -10.96 -15.32 -16.13
CA ALA A 10 -12.37 -15.45 -15.77
C ALA A 10 -13.02 -16.67 -16.44
N GLU A 11 -12.73 -16.90 -17.73
CA GLU A 11 -13.33 -18.00 -18.51
C GLU A 11 -13.10 -19.38 -17.90
N ALA A 12 -11.91 -19.61 -17.32
CA ALA A 12 -11.58 -20.86 -16.67
C ALA A 12 -12.55 -21.22 -15.51
N PHE A 13 -13.27 -20.23 -14.97
CA PHE A 13 -14.22 -20.39 -13.86
C PHE A 13 -15.68 -20.27 -14.28
N LEU A 14 -15.96 -20.08 -15.58
CA LEU A 14 -17.31 -20.17 -16.16
C LEU A 14 -17.81 -21.62 -16.32
N ALA A 15 -17.17 -22.57 -15.64
CA ALA A 15 -17.56 -23.99 -15.63
C ALA A 15 -18.49 -24.36 -14.45
N GLY A 16 -18.95 -23.38 -13.66
CA GLY A 16 -19.84 -23.61 -12.54
C GLY A 16 -21.20 -24.18 -12.96
N GLY A 17 -21.72 -25.15 -12.21
CA GLY A 17 -23.06 -25.70 -12.42
C GLY A 17 -24.19 -24.71 -12.05
N PRO A 18 -25.47 -25.10 -12.21
CA PRO A 18 -26.63 -24.19 -12.02
C PRO A 18 -26.81 -23.65 -10.60
N ARG A 19 -26.01 -24.11 -9.62
CA ARG A 19 -26.00 -23.65 -8.23
C ARG A 19 -24.76 -22.82 -7.88
N CYS A 20 -24.00 -22.38 -8.89
CA CYS A 20 -22.82 -21.54 -8.70
C CYS A 20 -23.14 -20.09 -9.10
N ARG A 21 -22.51 -19.14 -8.40
CA ARG A 21 -22.46 -17.73 -8.79
C ARG A 21 -21.00 -17.30 -8.81
N LEU A 22 -20.61 -16.60 -9.87
CA LEU A 22 -19.27 -16.06 -10.02
C LEU A 22 -19.32 -14.55 -9.76
N LEU A 23 -18.62 -14.11 -8.72
CA LEU A 23 -18.35 -12.70 -8.46
C LEU A 23 -16.91 -12.40 -8.86
N ILE A 24 -16.69 -11.33 -9.61
CA ILE A 24 -15.37 -10.89 -10.10
C ILE A 24 -15.18 -9.42 -9.70
N THR A 25 -13.97 -9.07 -9.30
CA THR A 25 -13.50 -7.68 -9.22
C THR A 25 -12.46 -7.44 -10.32
N THR A 26 -12.50 -6.26 -10.94
CA THR A 26 -11.55 -5.85 -11.98
C THR A 26 -11.57 -4.32 -12.12
N ARG A 27 -10.45 -3.74 -12.55
CA ARG A 27 -10.38 -2.34 -12.98
C ARG A 27 -10.74 -2.14 -14.46
N ASP A 28 -10.79 -3.23 -15.23
CA ASP A 28 -11.07 -3.20 -16.67
C ASP A 28 -12.53 -3.62 -16.94
N ARG A 29 -13.38 -2.64 -17.23
CA ARG A 29 -14.79 -2.84 -17.59
C ARG A 29 -14.97 -3.69 -18.85
N GLY A 30 -13.99 -3.70 -19.75
CA GLY A 30 -13.99 -4.53 -20.96
C GLY A 30 -14.09 -6.02 -20.63
N ILE A 31 -13.45 -6.47 -19.55
CA ILE A 31 -13.49 -7.87 -19.11
C ILE A 31 -14.91 -8.27 -18.70
N ALA A 32 -15.62 -7.42 -17.96
CA ALA A 32 -17.00 -7.69 -17.54
C ALA A 32 -17.95 -7.78 -18.75
N TYR A 33 -17.82 -6.85 -19.69
CA TYR A 33 -18.58 -6.86 -20.94
C TYR A 33 -18.35 -8.13 -21.75
N GLU A 34 -17.08 -8.50 -21.93
CA GLU A 34 -16.66 -9.65 -22.74
C GLU A 34 -17.19 -10.99 -22.25
N ILE A 35 -17.31 -11.18 -20.93
CA ILE A 35 -17.83 -12.42 -20.33
C ILE A 35 -19.36 -12.41 -20.11
N GLY A 36 -20.04 -11.32 -20.52
CA GLY A 36 -21.48 -11.17 -20.31
C GLY A 36 -21.87 -11.05 -18.84
N ALA A 37 -20.99 -10.53 -18.00
CA ALA A 37 -21.29 -10.30 -16.59
C ALA A 37 -22.16 -9.05 -16.40
N GLU A 38 -22.99 -9.07 -15.35
CA GLU A 38 -23.67 -7.88 -14.88
C GLU A 38 -22.66 -6.99 -14.15
N GLU A 39 -22.44 -5.79 -14.67
CA GLU A 39 -21.50 -4.84 -14.08
C GLU A 39 -22.11 -4.16 -12.84
N GLN A 40 -21.37 -4.17 -11.74
CA GLN A 40 -21.68 -3.41 -10.54
C GLN A 40 -20.53 -2.44 -10.27
N SER A 41 -20.69 -1.19 -10.72
CA SER A 41 -19.67 -0.15 -10.54
C SER A 41 -19.58 0.24 -9.07
N VAL A 42 -18.35 0.22 -8.52
CA VAL A 42 -18.08 0.73 -7.17
C VAL A 42 -17.84 2.24 -7.26
N PRO A 43 -18.73 3.09 -6.73
CA PRO A 43 -18.52 4.54 -6.76
C PRO A 43 -17.42 4.95 -5.78
N PHE A 44 -16.93 6.18 -5.93
CA PHE A 44 -16.15 6.81 -4.86
C PHE A 44 -16.98 6.92 -3.58
N MET A 45 -16.31 6.92 -2.43
CA MET A 45 -16.97 7.19 -1.17
C MET A 45 -17.64 8.56 -1.21
N THR A 46 -18.82 8.65 -0.61
CA THR A 46 -19.43 9.92 -0.24
C THR A 46 -18.56 10.66 0.78
N SER A 47 -18.77 11.97 0.94
CA SER A 47 -18.07 12.73 1.99
C SER A 47 -18.32 12.14 3.38
N ALA A 48 -19.55 11.67 3.65
CA ALA A 48 -19.93 11.09 4.94
C ALA A 48 -19.19 9.78 5.22
N GLU A 49 -19.13 8.87 4.24
CA GLU A 49 -18.39 7.60 4.36
C GLU A 49 -16.88 7.84 4.54
N ALA A 50 -16.32 8.78 3.78
CA ALA A 50 -14.91 9.12 3.88
C ALA A 50 -14.56 9.79 5.22
N LEU A 51 -15.44 10.64 5.76
CA LEU A 51 -15.30 11.21 7.10
C LEU A 51 -15.39 10.12 8.18
N GLN A 52 -16.34 9.19 8.06
CA GLN A 52 -16.47 8.07 8.98
C GLN A 52 -15.19 7.23 8.99
N LEU A 53 -14.69 6.84 7.81
CA LEU A 53 -13.45 6.09 7.69
C LEU A 53 -12.25 6.86 8.27
N LEU A 54 -12.19 8.18 8.07
CA LEU A 54 -11.13 9.01 8.63
C LEU A 54 -11.16 9.03 10.16
N GLU A 55 -12.34 9.15 10.78
CA GLU A 55 -12.50 9.11 12.24
C GLU A 55 -12.07 7.75 12.82
N GLU A 56 -12.48 6.66 12.16
CA GLU A 56 -12.07 5.30 12.54
C GLU A 56 -10.53 5.15 12.49
N TRP A 57 -9.91 5.63 11.41
CA TRP A 57 -8.46 5.50 11.21
C TRP A 57 -7.63 6.46 12.04
N THR A 58 -8.20 7.56 12.52
CA THR A 58 -7.53 8.51 13.42
C THR A 58 -7.69 8.14 14.89
N THR A 59 -8.54 7.16 15.22
CA THR A 59 -8.78 6.66 16.58
C THR A 59 -8.98 7.79 17.59
N GLY A 60 -9.81 8.77 17.23
CA GLY A 60 -10.15 9.91 18.08
C GLY A 60 -9.17 11.08 18.05
N ALA A 61 -8.08 11.03 17.26
CA ALA A 61 -7.13 12.15 17.14
C ALA A 61 -7.78 13.43 16.58
N LEU A 62 -8.90 13.31 15.87
CA LEU A 62 -9.67 14.45 15.33
C LEU A 62 -10.88 14.86 16.19
N SER A 63 -11.02 14.33 17.42
CA SER A 63 -12.22 14.60 18.25
C SER A 63 -12.45 16.10 18.51
N ASN A 64 -11.38 16.88 18.64
CA ASN A 64 -11.43 18.33 18.89
C ASN A 64 -11.28 19.18 17.61
N THR A 65 -11.24 18.55 16.43
CA THR A 65 -11.13 19.24 15.14
C THR A 65 -12.51 19.66 14.67
N ASP A 66 -12.65 20.89 14.16
CA ASP A 66 -13.91 21.37 13.63
C ASP A 66 -14.32 20.60 12.35
N SER A 67 -15.62 20.49 12.09
CA SER A 67 -16.14 19.75 10.94
C SER A 67 -15.64 20.30 9.60
N GLY A 68 -15.44 21.62 9.49
CA GLY A 68 -14.96 22.25 8.26
C GLY A 68 -13.54 21.81 7.90
N THR A 69 -12.66 21.65 8.90
CA THR A 69 -11.31 21.13 8.70
C THR A 69 -11.32 19.65 8.30
N LYS A 70 -12.18 18.83 8.92
CA LYS A 70 -12.34 17.41 8.55
C LYS A 70 -12.82 17.26 7.11
N GLU A 71 -13.81 18.06 6.69
CA GLU A 71 -14.32 18.07 5.32
C GLU A 71 -13.24 18.50 4.32
N LYS A 72 -12.43 19.50 4.64
CA LYS A 72 -11.29 19.91 3.79
C LYS A 72 -10.32 18.75 3.58
N ILE A 73 -9.95 18.03 4.65
CA ILE A 73 -9.08 16.86 4.56
C ILE A 73 -9.68 15.81 3.63
N VAL A 74 -10.91 15.40 3.86
CA VAL A 74 -11.58 14.37 3.04
C VAL A 74 -11.68 14.78 1.57
N ASN A 75 -11.99 16.05 1.30
CA ASN A 75 -12.03 16.57 -0.07
C ASN A 75 -10.65 16.57 -0.73
N ARG A 76 -9.56 16.88 0.01
CA ARG A 76 -8.18 16.78 -0.51
C ARG A 76 -7.77 15.35 -0.84
N LEU A 77 -8.32 14.37 -0.13
CA LEU A 77 -8.03 12.95 -0.31
C LEU A 77 -8.77 12.29 -1.48
N GLY A 78 -9.57 13.06 -2.23
CA GLY A 78 -10.35 12.53 -3.36
C GLY A 78 -11.37 11.47 -2.95
N ARG A 79 -11.64 11.33 -1.65
CA ARG A 79 -12.52 10.29 -1.06
C ARG A 79 -12.09 8.87 -1.45
N LEU A 80 -10.79 8.67 -1.66
CA LEU A 80 -10.19 7.36 -1.93
C LEU A 80 -9.92 6.63 -0.62
N PRO A 81 -10.40 5.38 -0.43
CA PRO A 81 -10.22 4.65 0.83
C PRO A 81 -8.75 4.55 1.27
N LEU A 82 -7.84 4.19 0.37
CA LEU A 82 -6.42 4.07 0.69
C LEU A 82 -5.78 5.41 1.10
N ALA A 83 -6.13 6.50 0.41
CA ALA A 83 -5.64 7.83 0.77
C ALA A 83 -6.16 8.25 2.16
N VAL A 84 -7.41 7.94 2.48
CA VAL A 84 -8.00 8.17 3.81
C VAL A 84 -7.28 7.37 4.90
N LYS A 85 -6.96 6.10 4.67
CA LYS A 85 -6.21 5.28 5.63
C LYS A 85 -4.81 5.83 5.91
N LEU A 86 -4.06 6.17 4.85
CA LEU A 86 -2.74 6.79 4.96
C LEU A 86 -2.80 8.12 5.72
N ALA A 87 -3.75 8.98 5.36
CA ALA A 87 -3.93 10.27 6.03
C ALA A 87 -4.33 10.10 7.50
N GLY A 88 -5.23 9.16 7.81
CA GLY A 88 -5.62 8.88 9.20
C GLY A 88 -4.43 8.45 10.06
N ALA A 89 -3.55 7.60 9.51
CA ALA A 89 -2.31 7.21 10.18
C ALA A 89 -1.34 8.38 10.38
N GLN A 90 -1.27 9.32 9.44
CA GLN A 90 -0.48 10.55 9.56
C GLN A 90 -1.06 11.51 10.60
N LEU A 91 -2.38 11.69 10.63
CA LEU A 91 -3.10 12.61 11.53
C LEU A 91 -3.10 12.16 12.99
N LYS A 92 -2.79 10.89 13.26
CA LYS A 92 -2.43 10.43 14.62
C LYS A 92 -1.12 11.03 15.14
N ARG A 93 -0.26 11.52 14.24
CA ARG A 93 1.12 11.93 14.54
C ARG A 93 1.38 13.43 14.35
N GLN A 94 0.44 14.17 13.76
CA GLN A 94 0.57 15.61 13.52
C GLN A 94 -0.79 16.31 13.53
N LYS A 95 -0.79 17.64 13.69
CA LYS A 95 -2.03 18.42 13.74
C LYS A 95 -2.69 18.53 12.36
N PRO A 96 -4.04 18.58 12.29
CA PRO A 96 -4.78 18.73 11.03
C PRO A 96 -4.34 19.91 10.15
N ASP A 97 -4.09 21.07 10.77
CA ASP A 97 -3.66 22.27 10.04
C ASP A 97 -2.26 22.13 9.45
N GLU A 98 -1.35 21.47 10.15
CA GLU A 98 0.02 21.19 9.68
C GLU A 98 -0.02 20.16 8.55
N TRP A 99 -0.89 19.16 8.68
CA TRP A 99 -1.12 18.16 7.66
C TRP A 99 -1.62 18.78 6.36
N LEU A 100 -2.66 19.63 6.43
CA LEU A 100 -3.23 20.32 5.28
C LEU A 100 -2.21 21.22 4.59
N LYS A 101 -1.43 22.00 5.37
CA LYS A 101 -0.35 22.83 4.82
C LYS A 101 0.67 22.01 4.05
N THR A 102 1.10 20.87 4.62
CA THR A 102 2.09 20.00 3.98
C THR A 102 1.53 19.38 2.69
N PHE A 103 0.27 18.93 2.72
CA PHE A 103 -0.42 18.41 1.53
C PHE A 103 -0.51 19.47 0.42
N ASP A 104 -0.94 20.69 0.74
CA ASP A 104 -1.07 21.78 -0.23
C ASP A 104 0.31 22.18 -0.82
N VAL A 105 1.38 22.17 -0.01
CA VAL A 105 2.75 22.39 -0.51
C VAL A 105 3.20 21.28 -1.46
N LEU A 106 2.90 20.01 -1.16
CA LEU A 106 3.20 18.88 -2.05
C LEU A 106 2.45 19.02 -3.37
N LYS A 107 1.17 19.39 -3.30
CA LYS A 107 0.32 19.62 -4.47
C LYS A 107 0.91 20.70 -5.38
N LEU A 108 1.30 21.84 -4.82
CA LEU A 108 1.94 22.94 -5.57
C LEU A 108 3.25 22.51 -6.25
N LYS A 109 4.02 21.61 -5.63
CA LYS A 109 5.29 21.11 -6.20
C LYS A 109 5.10 20.09 -7.32
N SER A 110 3.95 19.40 -7.36
CA SER A 110 3.70 18.35 -8.34
C SER A 110 3.56 18.89 -9.78
N ASN A 111 3.15 20.16 -9.93
CA ASN A 111 3.10 20.91 -11.19
C ASN A 111 2.47 20.17 -12.39
N ARG A 112 1.52 19.25 -12.12
CA ARG A 112 0.80 18.43 -13.10
C ARG A 112 -0.71 18.69 -13.04
N PRO A 113 -1.46 18.47 -14.13
CA PRO A 113 -2.92 18.51 -14.12
C PRO A 113 -3.48 17.53 -13.09
N GLU A 114 -4.52 17.94 -12.37
CA GLU A 114 -5.12 17.11 -11.30
C GLU A 114 -5.78 15.85 -11.89
N ASP A 115 -5.28 14.68 -11.47
CA ASP A 115 -5.95 13.39 -11.61
C ASP A 115 -6.58 12.96 -10.28
N VAL A 116 -7.65 12.16 -10.36
CA VAL A 116 -8.36 11.61 -9.19
C VAL A 116 -7.41 10.80 -8.29
N HIS A 117 -6.38 10.18 -8.87
CA HIS A 117 -5.37 9.42 -8.13
C HIS A 117 -4.23 10.29 -7.55
N ASP A 118 -4.14 11.58 -7.89
CA ASP A 118 -3.08 12.45 -7.38
C ASP A 118 -3.13 12.59 -5.87
N SER A 119 -4.32 12.64 -5.30
CA SER A 119 -4.52 12.68 -3.85
C SER A 119 -3.85 11.51 -3.14
N LEU A 120 -3.91 10.30 -3.73
CA LEU A 120 -3.23 9.13 -3.17
C LEU A 120 -1.71 9.30 -3.23
N GLY A 121 -1.16 9.66 -4.39
CA GLY A 121 0.28 9.84 -4.56
C GLY A 121 0.85 10.94 -3.65
N LEU A 122 0.14 12.06 -3.49
CA LEU A 122 0.52 13.15 -2.60
C LEU A 122 0.47 12.74 -1.13
N THR A 123 -0.60 12.05 -0.71
CA THR A 123 -0.69 11.53 0.66
C THR A 123 0.39 10.48 0.92
N PHE A 124 0.71 9.64 -0.05
CA PHE A 124 1.78 8.65 0.07
C PHE A 124 3.16 9.30 0.20
N GLU A 125 3.50 10.28 -0.66
CA GLU A 125 4.76 11.02 -0.54
C GLU A 125 4.85 11.76 0.82
N HIS A 126 3.73 12.23 1.36
CA HIS A 126 3.70 12.77 2.72
C HIS A 126 4.07 11.70 3.77
N SER A 127 3.58 10.46 3.66
CA SER A 127 4.01 9.36 4.53
C SER A 127 5.51 9.11 4.41
N LEU A 128 6.04 9.09 3.18
CA LEU A 128 7.46 8.81 2.93
C LEU A 128 8.39 9.90 3.45
N LYS A 129 7.99 11.18 3.41
CA LYS A 129 8.77 12.28 4.00
C LYS A 129 8.91 12.20 5.52
N MET A 130 8.00 11.49 6.18
CA MET A 130 8.06 11.23 7.61
C MET A 130 8.90 9.99 7.95
N LEU A 131 9.53 9.35 6.96
CA LEU A 131 10.51 8.28 7.13
C LEU A 131 11.92 8.83 6.92
N GLU A 132 12.87 8.32 7.70
CA GLU A 132 14.29 8.54 7.45
C GLU A 132 14.70 7.92 6.11
N ASN A 133 15.68 8.53 5.42
CA ASN A 133 16.14 8.08 4.10
C ASN A 133 16.51 6.59 4.05
N THR A 134 17.14 6.06 5.11
CA THR A 134 17.48 4.63 5.20
C THR A 134 16.23 3.76 5.24
N LYS A 135 15.22 4.13 6.05
CA LYS A 135 13.94 3.41 6.15
C LYS A 135 13.14 3.51 4.85
N ARG A 136 13.14 4.67 4.19
CA ARG A 136 12.53 4.87 2.86
C ARG A 136 13.17 3.94 1.82
N ARG A 137 14.51 3.80 1.79
CA ARG A 137 15.20 2.86 0.89
C ARG A 137 14.85 1.40 1.20
N LEU A 138 14.78 1.01 2.47
CA LEU A 138 14.38 -0.34 2.87
C LEU A 138 12.94 -0.65 2.47
N TYR A 139 12.03 0.30 2.69
CA TYR A 139 10.64 0.20 2.25
C TYR A 139 10.54 0.11 0.72
N ALA A 140 11.30 0.92 -0.03
CA ALA A 140 11.36 0.85 -1.49
C ALA A 140 11.75 -0.53 -2.00
N ALA A 141 12.74 -1.16 -1.34
CA ALA A 141 13.21 -2.49 -1.68
C ALA A 141 12.14 -3.59 -1.49
N LEU A 142 11.05 -3.34 -0.74
CA LEU A 142 9.95 -4.30 -0.66
C LEU A 142 9.20 -4.46 -1.99
N SER A 143 9.32 -3.52 -2.92
CA SER A 143 8.71 -3.61 -4.26
C SER A 143 9.30 -4.72 -5.15
N ILE A 144 10.36 -5.42 -4.70
CA ILE A 144 10.86 -6.63 -5.39
C ILE A 144 10.01 -7.87 -5.08
N PHE A 145 9.23 -7.83 -4.00
CA PHE A 145 8.26 -8.87 -3.72
C PHE A 145 7.08 -8.67 -4.66
N LYS A 146 6.57 -9.79 -5.20
CA LYS A 146 5.53 -9.74 -6.20
C LYS A 146 4.26 -9.13 -5.61
N GLU A 147 3.60 -8.31 -6.42
CA GLU A 147 2.24 -7.85 -6.15
C GLU A 147 1.32 -9.04 -5.86
N ASP A 148 0.37 -8.85 -4.93
CA ASP A 148 -0.62 -9.82 -4.46
C ASP A 148 -0.08 -11.09 -3.78
N GLU A 149 1.23 -11.20 -3.56
CA GLU A 149 1.82 -12.27 -2.76
C GLU A 149 2.18 -11.78 -1.35
N GLU A 150 1.87 -12.61 -0.36
CA GLU A 150 2.28 -12.34 1.01
C GLU A 150 3.77 -12.68 1.19
N ALA A 151 4.58 -11.66 1.48
CA ALA A 151 6.00 -11.82 1.74
C ALA A 151 6.22 -12.32 3.18
N PRO A 152 6.92 -13.45 3.38
CA PRO A 152 7.31 -13.88 4.72
C PRO A 152 8.27 -12.87 5.37
N GLU A 153 8.08 -12.54 6.65
CA GLU A 153 8.94 -11.61 7.39
C GLU A 153 10.42 -12.04 7.34
N VAL A 154 10.68 -13.35 7.36
CA VAL A 154 12.04 -13.91 7.26
C VAL A 154 12.73 -13.55 5.94
N ALA A 155 11.98 -13.38 4.84
CA ALA A 155 12.54 -12.94 3.57
C ALA A 155 12.87 -11.44 3.61
N ILE A 156 12.01 -10.64 4.24
CA ILE A 156 12.22 -9.20 4.45
C ILE A 156 13.43 -8.95 5.36
N GLU A 157 13.53 -9.68 6.48
CA GLU A 157 14.68 -9.64 7.39
C GLU A 157 16.00 -9.85 6.65
N ARG A 158 16.04 -10.84 5.74
CA ARG A 158 17.25 -11.13 4.95
C ARG A 158 17.57 -10.02 3.96
N LEU A 159 16.55 -9.50 3.27
CA LEU A 159 16.72 -8.40 2.33
C LEU A 159 17.27 -7.16 3.05
N TRP A 160 16.62 -6.77 4.15
CA TRP A 160 16.97 -5.58 4.90
C TRP A 160 18.27 -5.73 5.68
N GLY A 161 18.59 -6.92 6.18
CA GLY A 161 19.89 -7.22 6.75
C GLY A 161 21.03 -7.12 5.74
N ALA A 162 20.79 -7.53 4.48
CA ALA A 162 21.78 -7.37 3.41
C ALA A 162 21.91 -5.90 2.95
N LEU A 163 20.80 -5.17 2.83
CA LEU A 163 20.76 -3.82 2.27
C LEU A 163 21.09 -2.72 3.29
N GLY A 164 20.48 -2.79 4.47
CA GLY A 164 20.57 -1.79 5.54
C GLY A 164 21.38 -2.22 6.75
N LYS A 165 21.85 -3.48 6.79
CA LYS A 165 22.59 -4.05 7.93
C LYS A 165 21.81 -4.03 9.25
N ILE A 166 20.48 -4.08 9.17
CA ILE A 166 19.62 -4.16 10.34
C ILE A 166 19.40 -5.61 10.76
N ASN A 167 19.22 -5.83 12.05
CA ASN A 167 18.98 -7.15 12.62
C ASN A 167 17.47 -7.49 12.63
N ARG A 168 17.12 -8.66 13.20
CA ARG A 168 15.74 -9.15 13.29
C ARG A 168 14.83 -8.26 14.13
N GLU A 169 15.32 -7.75 15.26
CA GLU A 169 14.55 -6.89 16.16
C GLU A 169 14.24 -5.55 15.47
N GLU A 170 15.26 -4.93 14.86
CA GLU A 170 15.11 -3.70 14.07
C GLU A 170 14.19 -3.88 12.86
N THR A 171 14.25 -5.05 12.20
CA THR A 171 13.32 -5.42 11.12
C THR A 171 11.88 -5.46 11.63
N THR A 172 11.65 -6.15 12.75
CA THR A 172 10.31 -6.30 13.35
C THR A 172 9.74 -4.93 13.74
N GLU A 173 10.57 -4.08 14.37
CA GLU A 173 10.21 -2.72 14.74
C GLU A 173 9.85 -1.85 13.54
N LEU A 174 10.64 -1.93 12.46
CA LEU A 174 10.37 -1.18 11.24
C LEU A 174 9.08 -1.65 10.56
N ILE A 175 8.82 -2.96 10.52
CA ILE A 175 7.54 -3.49 10.00
C ILE A 175 6.36 -2.95 10.83
N ASN A 176 6.47 -2.95 12.16
CA ASN A 176 5.42 -2.42 13.04
C ASN A 176 5.21 -0.91 12.84
N ASP A 177 6.27 -0.11 12.68
CA ASP A 177 6.14 1.32 12.40
C ASP A 177 5.48 1.56 11.02
N LEU A 178 5.89 0.82 9.99
CA LEU A 178 5.28 0.91 8.65
C LEU A 178 3.80 0.47 8.66
N GLU A 179 3.46 -0.60 9.38
CA GLU A 179 2.07 -1.05 9.59
C GLU A 179 1.24 0.07 10.24
N SER A 180 1.75 0.67 11.32
CA SER A 180 1.06 1.76 12.01
C SER A 180 0.88 3.04 11.18
N ARG A 181 1.64 3.15 10.07
CA ARG A 181 1.55 4.23 9.07
C ARG A 181 0.65 3.87 7.88
N ALA A 182 0.01 2.70 7.91
CA ALA A 182 -0.77 2.13 6.81
C ALA A 182 0.04 1.94 5.51
N LEU A 183 1.36 1.79 5.61
CA LEU A 183 2.27 1.62 4.46
C LEU A 183 2.42 0.14 4.05
N LEU A 184 2.06 -0.78 4.94
CA LEU A 184 1.97 -2.21 4.69
C LEU A 184 0.91 -2.81 5.60
N GLU A 185 0.53 -4.05 5.31
CA GLU A 185 -0.38 -4.84 6.12
C GLU A 185 0.33 -6.10 6.62
N VAL A 186 0.11 -6.46 7.88
CA VAL A 186 0.52 -7.75 8.42
C VAL A 186 -0.67 -8.69 8.31
N THR A 187 -0.64 -9.58 7.32
CA THR A 187 -1.75 -10.47 6.98
C THR A 187 -1.84 -11.65 7.95
N GLN A 188 -0.70 -12.17 8.41
CA GLN A 188 -0.65 -13.18 9.46
C GLN A 188 0.31 -12.77 10.58
N ARG A 189 -0.18 -12.67 11.82
CA ARG A 189 0.66 -12.36 13.00
C ARG A 189 1.36 -13.57 13.61
N ALA A 190 0.82 -14.78 13.39
CA ALA A 190 1.45 -16.03 13.83
C ALA A 190 2.65 -16.37 12.96
N GLU A 191 3.66 -17.01 13.55
CA GLU A 191 4.88 -17.45 12.86
C GLU A 191 4.58 -18.57 11.83
N PRO A 192 5.07 -18.48 10.58
CA PRO A 192 5.82 -17.34 10.03
C PRO A 192 4.90 -16.15 9.76
N ARG A 193 5.29 -14.97 10.28
CA ARG A 193 4.55 -13.73 10.03
C ARG A 193 4.65 -13.34 8.56
N THR A 194 3.53 -12.92 7.99
CA THR A 194 3.44 -12.53 6.58
C THR A 194 2.98 -11.08 6.42
N ILE A 195 3.53 -10.43 5.40
CA ILE A 195 3.38 -9.01 5.12
C ILE A 195 2.92 -8.83 3.68
N ARG A 196 2.04 -7.86 3.45
CA ARG A 196 1.56 -7.47 2.13
C ARG A 196 1.70 -5.97 1.92
N LEU A 197 2.15 -5.59 0.73
CA LEU A 197 2.06 -4.21 0.24
C LEU A 197 0.84 -4.11 -0.67
N HIS A 198 0.14 -2.99 -0.59
CA HIS A 198 -0.93 -2.69 -1.54
C HIS A 198 -0.29 -2.44 -2.92
N ASP A 199 -0.89 -2.98 -3.99
CA ASP A 199 -0.40 -2.90 -5.38
C ASP A 199 0.02 -1.46 -5.79
N LEU A 200 -0.85 -0.47 -5.59
CA LEU A 200 -0.57 0.93 -5.89
C LEU A 200 0.65 1.49 -5.12
N LEU A 201 0.88 1.04 -3.88
CA LEU A 201 2.06 1.45 -3.12
C LEU A 201 3.31 0.72 -3.62
N CYS A 202 3.17 -0.54 -4.02
CA CYS A 202 4.22 -1.31 -4.67
C CYS A 202 4.67 -0.62 -5.96
N ASP A 203 3.74 -0.23 -6.84
CA ASP A 203 4.00 0.49 -8.10
C ASP A 203 4.77 1.79 -7.89
N LEU A 204 4.32 2.60 -6.92
CA LEU A 204 4.96 3.86 -6.57
C LEU A 204 6.39 3.64 -6.05
N MET A 205 6.58 2.63 -5.20
CA MET A 205 7.92 2.29 -4.68
C MET A 205 8.82 1.63 -5.72
N HIS A 206 8.27 0.85 -6.65
CA HIS A 206 9.01 0.27 -7.76
C HIS A 206 9.57 1.36 -8.67
N THR A 207 8.75 2.38 -8.95
CA THR A 207 9.18 3.56 -9.70
C THR A 207 10.29 4.33 -8.99
N GLU A 208 10.21 4.48 -7.67
CA GLU A 208 11.26 5.13 -6.87
C GLU A 208 12.56 4.32 -6.80
N LEU A 209 12.45 2.99 -6.64
CA LEU A 209 13.59 2.09 -6.57
C LEU A 209 14.34 2.01 -7.91
N GLY A 210 13.59 2.06 -9.02
CA GLY A 210 14.08 1.96 -10.38
C GLY A 210 14.67 0.59 -10.74
N GLU A 211 14.96 0.37 -12.02
CA GLU A 211 15.45 -0.92 -12.53
C GLU A 211 16.78 -1.33 -11.87
N THR A 212 17.72 -0.39 -11.71
CA THR A 212 19.02 -0.65 -11.08
C THR A 212 18.87 -1.04 -9.61
N GLY A 213 18.02 -0.33 -8.85
CA GLY A 213 17.78 -0.64 -7.44
C GLY A 213 17.04 -1.96 -7.26
N SER A 214 16.09 -2.26 -8.15
CA SER A 214 15.38 -3.55 -8.18
C SER A 214 16.36 -4.70 -8.43
N TYR A 215 17.23 -4.58 -9.43
CA TYR A 215 18.27 -5.56 -9.70
C TYR A 215 19.21 -5.77 -8.50
N GLU A 216 19.69 -4.69 -7.89
CA GLU A 216 20.54 -4.75 -6.69
C GLU A 216 19.83 -5.51 -5.56
N ALA A 217 18.58 -5.15 -5.26
CA ALA A 217 17.80 -5.75 -4.19
C ALA A 217 17.52 -7.25 -4.43
N HIS A 218 17.19 -7.65 -5.67
CA HIS A 218 17.08 -9.07 -6.04
C HIS A 218 18.40 -9.82 -5.86
N GLN A 219 19.53 -9.26 -6.30
CA GLN A 219 20.85 -9.91 -6.15
C GLN A 219 21.25 -10.06 -4.67
N LEU A 220 20.98 -9.05 -3.85
CA LEU A 220 21.23 -9.08 -2.41
C LEU A 220 20.40 -10.18 -1.74
N LEU A 221 19.11 -10.28 -2.07
CA LEU A 221 18.24 -11.32 -1.54
C LEU A 221 18.76 -12.73 -1.90
N ILE A 222 19.07 -12.97 -3.17
CA ILE A 222 19.60 -14.26 -3.63
C ILE A 222 20.90 -14.60 -2.91
N THR A 223 21.81 -13.63 -2.78
CA THR A 223 23.10 -13.82 -2.12
C THR A 223 22.94 -14.13 -0.63
N ALA A 224 22.02 -13.44 0.07
CA ALA A 224 21.70 -13.70 1.47
C ALA A 224 21.20 -15.14 1.69
N TYR A 225 20.34 -15.65 0.80
CA TYR A 225 19.86 -17.03 0.87
C TYR A 225 20.98 -18.06 0.56
N ARG A 226 21.86 -17.79 -0.42
CA ARG A 226 23.00 -18.67 -0.73
C ARG A 226 23.91 -18.84 0.48
N HIS A 227 24.29 -17.75 1.17
CA HIS A 227 25.14 -17.82 2.35
C HIS A 227 24.48 -18.56 3.52
N TYR A 228 23.16 -18.41 3.70
CA TYR A 228 22.41 -19.14 4.72
C TYR A 228 22.47 -20.66 4.51
N PHE A 229 22.24 -21.12 3.27
CA PHE A 229 22.26 -22.56 2.97
C PHE A 229 23.66 -23.18 3.00
N VAL A 230 24.70 -22.41 2.69
CA VAL A 230 26.09 -22.87 2.83
C VAL A 230 26.46 -23.02 4.31
N LYS A 231 26.12 -22.06 5.18
CA LYS A 231 26.37 -22.15 6.63
C LYS A 231 25.64 -23.29 7.33
N LYS A 232 24.48 -23.72 6.82
CA LYS A 232 23.68 -24.81 7.42
C LYS A 232 24.16 -26.21 7.01
N ARG A 233 25.08 -26.32 6.04
CA ARG A 233 25.67 -27.57 5.56
C ARG A 233 27.07 -27.87 6.13
N MET A 234 27.64 -26.94 6.90
CA MET A 234 28.85 -27.14 7.70
C MET A 234 28.46 -27.33 9.15
#